data_AF-A0A0F6YPI7-F1
#
_entry.id   AF-A0A0F6YPI7-F1
#
_cell.length_a   1.000
_cell.length_b   1.000
_cell.length_c   1.000
_cell.angle_alpha   90.00
_cell.angle_beta   90.00
_cell.angle_gamma   90.00
#
_symmetry.space_group_name_H-M   'P 1'
#
loop_
_entity.id
_entity.type
_entity.pdbx_description
1 polymer ?
#
loop_
_entity_poly.entity_id
_entity_poly.type
_entity_poly.pdbx_seq_one_letter_code
_entity_poly.pdbx_strand_id
1 'polypeptide(L)'
;MSRRDPERRRADVAGDARRSDARVGDRSFADPRRAIGRAHARDVDAMPPVGARVAEAQIAAFEAWIADGMPAGTCAVDDPWSTPVQCTSMRTWTDGDDKSPEMKPGGTCVSCHAREADEPLFWAAGTVYPTAHEPDDCNGADTRGAAIVEITDAEGRVSRLAPNRAGNFFLVRPSDEDDDEDEVEPGGALATQFAYPYTVRVLYEGRERAMLTPQTSGDCNACHTTAGTNGAPGRILLP
;
A
#
# COMPACT_ATOMS: atom_id res chain seq x y z
N MET A 1 45.39 -41.35 -49.41
CA MET A 1 46.25 -40.31 -50.00
C MET A 1 45.56 -38.97 -49.85
N SER A 2 46.28 -38.03 -49.24
CA SER A 2 45.94 -36.64 -48.94
C SER A 2 45.44 -35.85 -50.17
N ARG A 3 44.50 -34.91 -49.99
CA ARG A 3 44.70 -33.44 -50.19
C ARG A 3 43.38 -32.64 -50.31
N ARG A 4 43.22 -31.68 -49.39
CA ARG A 4 42.79 -30.25 -49.48
C ARG A 4 41.51 -29.82 -50.25
N ASP A 5 40.67 -29.09 -49.50
CA ASP A 5 39.78 -27.91 -49.78
C ASP A 5 39.94 -27.17 -51.14
N PRO A 6 38.92 -26.43 -51.67
CA PRO A 6 38.26 -25.30 -50.98
C PRO A 6 36.78 -24.93 -51.31
N GLU A 7 36.19 -24.21 -50.36
CA GLU A 7 35.18 -23.13 -50.36
C GLU A 7 34.59 -22.50 -51.67
N ARG A 8 33.33 -22.03 -51.48
CA ARG A 8 32.57 -20.90 -52.13
C ARG A 8 31.89 -21.16 -53.48
N ARG A 9 30.60 -21.50 -53.49
CA ARG A 9 29.39 -20.62 -53.42
C ARG A 9 29.26 -19.59 -54.55
N ARG A 10 28.60 -20.09 -55.61
CA ARG A 10 27.56 -19.45 -56.47
C ARG A 10 26.64 -18.52 -55.66
N ALA A 11 25.92 -17.55 -56.19
CA ALA A 11 25.80 -16.86 -57.48
C ALA A 11 24.75 -15.75 -57.23
N ASP A 12 24.77 -14.73 -58.07
CA ASP A 12 23.75 -13.70 -58.22
C ASP A 12 22.32 -14.26 -58.34
N VAL A 13 21.32 -13.41 -58.05
CA VAL A 13 20.29 -12.98 -59.02
C VAL A 13 19.19 -12.19 -58.29
N ALA A 14 18.97 -10.98 -58.77
CA ALA A 14 17.85 -10.12 -58.47
C ALA A 14 16.55 -10.67 -59.11
N GLY A 15 15.41 -10.47 -58.44
CA GLY A 15 14.09 -10.79 -58.98
C GLY A 15 12.97 -10.34 -58.05
N ASP A 16 12.43 -9.15 -58.32
CA ASP A 16 11.24 -8.56 -57.72
C ASP A 16 9.96 -9.23 -58.28
N ALA A 17 9.05 -9.66 -57.40
CA ALA A 17 7.61 -9.37 -57.49
C ALA A 17 6.77 -10.10 -56.41
N ARG A 18 6.29 -9.29 -55.45
CA ARG A 18 4.94 -9.24 -54.84
C ARG A 18 4.35 -10.40 -54.01
N ARG A 19 3.84 -9.96 -52.84
CA ARG A 19 2.88 -10.57 -51.87
C ARG A 19 3.46 -11.81 -51.17
N SER A 20 3.59 -11.85 -49.85
CA SER A 20 2.73 -11.34 -48.79
C SER A 20 3.46 -11.52 -47.47
N ASP A 21 3.53 -10.48 -46.63
CA ASP A 21 3.30 -10.63 -45.19
C ASP A 21 3.35 -9.27 -44.50
N ALA A 22 2.18 -8.85 -44.03
CA ALA A 22 2.06 -7.78 -43.06
C ALA A 22 2.71 -8.23 -41.76
N ARG A 23 3.93 -7.75 -41.46
CA ARG A 23 4.43 -7.76 -40.09
C ARG A 23 3.92 -6.52 -39.36
N VAL A 24 2.94 -6.78 -38.53
CA VAL A 24 2.49 -5.98 -37.40
C VAL A 24 3.71 -5.60 -36.56
N GLY A 25 4.10 -4.33 -36.60
CA GLY A 25 5.27 -3.88 -35.84
C GLY A 25 5.70 -2.44 -36.11
N ASP A 26 4.76 -1.52 -36.31
CA ASP A 26 4.94 -0.08 -36.02
C ASP A 26 3.57 0.62 -36.10
N ARG A 27 2.75 0.47 -35.05
CA ARG A 27 1.61 1.38 -34.86
C ARG A 27 2.10 2.43 -33.89
N SER A 28 2.56 3.53 -34.48
CA SER A 28 2.96 4.75 -33.80
C SER A 28 2.00 5.06 -32.66
N PHE A 29 2.52 5.13 -31.43
CA PHE A 29 1.93 5.97 -30.39
C PHE A 29 1.74 7.35 -31.05
N ALA A 30 0.52 7.89 -31.01
CA ALA A 30 0.20 9.13 -31.70
C ALA A 30 1.22 10.22 -31.31
N ASP A 31 1.95 10.78 -32.29
CA ASP A 31 2.86 11.90 -32.07
C ASP A 31 2.12 13.01 -31.29
N PRO A 32 2.50 13.27 -30.02
CA PRO A 32 1.76 14.17 -29.14
C PRO A 32 1.83 15.63 -29.63
N ARG A 33 2.81 15.97 -30.48
CA ARG A 33 2.86 17.27 -31.18
C ARG A 33 1.70 17.43 -32.16
N ARG A 34 1.25 16.34 -32.79
CA ARG A 34 0.03 16.36 -33.62
C ARG A 34 -1.23 16.54 -32.77
N ALA A 35 -1.22 16.12 -31.50
CA ALA A 35 -2.34 16.33 -30.59
C ALA A 35 -2.44 17.79 -30.11
N ILE A 36 -1.31 18.44 -29.80
CA ILE A 36 -1.25 19.90 -29.54
C ILE A 36 -1.82 20.68 -30.73
N GLY A 37 -1.38 20.35 -31.96
CA GLY A 37 -1.87 21.03 -33.17
C GLY A 37 -3.40 20.93 -33.35
N ARG A 38 -4.03 19.85 -32.88
CA ARG A 38 -5.49 19.70 -32.84
C ARG A 38 -6.14 20.46 -31.69
N ALA A 39 -5.47 20.56 -30.54
CA ALA A 39 -5.97 21.31 -29.38
C ALA A 39 -6.01 22.83 -29.65
N HIS A 40 -5.08 23.34 -30.45
CA HIS A 40 -5.03 24.74 -30.90
C HIS A 40 -5.89 25.06 -32.12
N ALA A 41 -6.39 24.06 -32.84
CA ALA A 41 -7.14 24.28 -34.07
C ALA A 41 -8.43 25.07 -33.76
N ARG A 42 -8.54 26.26 -34.35
CA ARG A 42 -9.69 27.17 -34.18
C ARG A 42 -10.71 27.07 -35.32
N ASP A 43 -10.42 26.29 -36.36
CA ASP A 43 -11.20 26.20 -37.60
C ASP A 43 -12.20 25.03 -37.61
N VAL A 44 -13.36 25.30 -38.21
CA VAL A 44 -14.58 24.46 -38.26
C VAL A 44 -14.51 23.27 -39.22
N ASP A 45 -13.42 23.10 -39.97
CA ASP A 45 -13.24 22.03 -40.96
C ASP A 45 -12.30 20.89 -40.48
N ALA A 46 -11.80 20.96 -39.24
CA ALA A 46 -10.97 19.90 -38.66
C ALA A 46 -11.79 18.98 -37.74
N MET A 47 -11.82 17.68 -38.06
CA MET A 47 -12.33 16.64 -37.16
C MET A 47 -11.43 16.49 -35.91
N PRO A 48 -12.01 16.22 -34.72
CA PRO A 48 -13.40 15.86 -34.47
C PRO A 48 -14.35 17.07 -34.36
N PRO A 49 -15.67 16.87 -34.59
CA PRO A 49 -16.64 17.97 -34.66
C PRO A 49 -16.71 18.72 -33.34
N VAL A 50 -17.01 20.03 -33.43
CA VAL A 50 -17.14 20.99 -32.32
C VAL A 50 -17.71 20.37 -31.02
N GLY A 51 -16.80 19.92 -30.17
CA GLY A 51 -17.03 19.59 -28.77
C GLY A 51 -16.48 20.70 -27.87
N ALA A 52 -16.60 20.52 -26.55
CA ALA A 52 -16.06 21.45 -25.56
C ALA A 52 -14.57 21.72 -25.85
N ARG A 53 -14.23 23.01 -26.01
CA ARG A 53 -12.84 23.43 -26.17
C ARG A 53 -12.07 23.06 -24.90
N VAL A 54 -10.87 22.52 -25.07
CA VAL A 54 -9.94 22.31 -23.97
C VAL A 54 -9.59 23.69 -23.41
N ALA A 55 -9.59 23.85 -22.08
CA ALA A 55 -9.26 25.13 -21.47
C ALA A 55 -7.80 25.49 -21.75
N GLU A 56 -7.50 26.77 -21.94
CA GLU A 56 -6.13 27.25 -22.24
C GLU A 56 -5.11 26.75 -21.21
N ALA A 57 -5.49 26.70 -19.92
CA ALA A 57 -4.66 26.18 -18.85
C ALA A 57 -4.31 24.68 -19.02
N GLN A 58 -5.23 23.89 -19.56
CA GLN A 58 -5.01 22.47 -19.83
C GLN A 58 -4.13 22.26 -21.06
N ILE A 59 -4.25 23.13 -22.07
CA ILE A 59 -3.35 23.15 -23.24
C ILE A 59 -1.93 23.48 -22.79
N ALA A 60 -1.76 24.56 -22.00
CA ALA A 60 -0.46 24.96 -21.47
C ALA A 60 0.20 23.89 -20.60
N ALA A 61 -0.57 23.20 -19.74
CA ALA A 61 -0.07 22.11 -18.93
C ALA A 61 0.42 20.91 -19.79
N PHE A 62 -0.31 20.59 -20.86
CA PHE A 62 0.09 19.51 -21.77
C PHE A 62 1.32 19.87 -22.61
N GLU A 63 1.45 21.14 -23.03
CA GLU A 63 2.63 21.64 -23.73
C GLU A 63 3.88 21.61 -22.86
N ALA A 64 3.76 21.99 -21.59
CA ALA A 64 4.85 21.89 -20.62
C ALA A 64 5.32 20.44 -20.46
N TRP A 65 4.39 19.49 -20.33
CA TRP A 65 4.72 18.06 -20.24
C TRP A 65 5.46 17.54 -21.49
N ILE A 66 5.10 18.01 -22.68
CA ILE A 66 5.80 17.66 -23.92
C ILE A 66 7.19 18.31 -23.99
N ALA A 67 7.31 19.56 -23.55
CA ALA A 67 8.58 20.28 -23.49
C ALA A 67 9.58 19.61 -22.53
N ASP A 68 9.10 19.05 -21.43
CA ASP A 68 9.89 18.29 -20.45
C ASP A 68 10.28 16.88 -20.92
N GLY A 69 10.02 16.54 -22.20
CA GLY A 69 10.41 15.26 -22.77
C GLY A 69 9.45 14.12 -22.44
N MET A 70 8.21 14.45 -22.07
CA MET A 70 7.17 13.48 -21.72
C MET A 70 7.63 12.51 -20.63
N PRO A 71 8.06 13.02 -19.45
CA PRO A 71 8.50 12.15 -18.38
C PRO A 71 7.36 11.21 -18.02
N ALA A 72 7.67 9.92 -17.94
CA ALA A 72 6.72 8.94 -17.45
C ALA A 72 6.43 9.27 -15.98
N GLY A 73 5.15 9.43 -15.63
CA GLY A 73 4.76 9.45 -14.22
C GLY A 73 5.14 8.14 -13.56
N THR A 74 5.60 8.18 -12.32
CA THR A 74 5.72 6.97 -11.50
C THR A 74 4.34 6.63 -10.97
N CYS A 75 3.91 5.36 -11.04
CA CYS A 75 2.75 4.88 -10.28
C CYS A 75 3.04 4.81 -8.77
N ALA A 76 4.09 5.47 -8.29
CA ALA A 76 4.35 5.63 -6.88
C ALA A 76 3.18 6.43 -6.30
N VAL A 77 2.47 5.81 -5.35
CA VAL A 77 1.67 6.58 -4.41
C VAL A 77 2.63 7.55 -3.75
N ASP A 78 2.44 8.86 -3.99
CA ASP A 78 3.12 9.86 -3.19
C ASP A 78 2.82 9.52 -1.73
N ASP A 79 3.86 9.18 -0.96
CA ASP A 79 3.70 9.01 0.48
C ASP A 79 3.20 10.35 1.04
N PRO A 80 1.96 10.41 1.54
CA PRO A 80 1.36 11.66 1.97
C PRO A 80 2.02 12.23 3.24
N TRP A 81 2.84 11.44 3.94
CA TRP A 81 3.52 11.85 5.17
C TRP A 81 4.94 12.33 4.92
N SER A 82 5.60 11.84 3.86
CA SER A 82 6.98 12.19 3.46
C SER A 82 7.96 12.18 4.63
N THR A 83 7.80 11.22 5.55
CA THR A 83 8.68 11.09 6.72
C THR A 83 9.80 10.10 6.45
N PRO A 84 11.02 10.28 6.98
CA PRO A 84 12.09 9.31 6.79
C PRO A 84 11.78 8.02 7.55
N VAL A 85 12.36 6.89 7.10
CA VAL A 85 12.36 5.66 7.90
C VAL A 85 13.24 5.88 9.13
N GLN A 86 12.65 5.80 10.32
CA GLN A 86 13.36 6.00 11.58
C GLN A 86 12.63 5.34 12.74
N CYS A 87 13.36 5.02 13.81
CA CYS A 87 12.76 4.62 15.09
C CYS A 87 12.65 5.83 16.01
N THR A 88 11.49 6.48 16.05
CA THR A 88 11.29 7.74 16.77
C THR A 88 11.36 7.54 18.29
N SER A 89 10.95 6.38 18.78
CA SER A 89 11.02 6.06 20.23
C SER A 89 12.45 5.83 20.72
N MET A 90 13.41 5.64 19.81
CA MET A 90 14.80 5.24 20.08
C MET A 90 14.93 3.97 20.93
N ARG A 91 13.86 3.18 21.02
CA ARG A 91 13.78 1.95 21.81
C ARG A 91 13.28 0.85 20.89
N THR A 92 14.03 -0.23 20.81
CA THR A 92 13.64 -1.40 20.02
C THR A 92 13.28 -2.55 20.94
N TRP A 93 12.35 -3.36 20.50
CA TRP A 93 12.05 -4.67 21.06
C TRP A 93 13.30 -5.56 21.01
N THR A 94 13.55 -6.30 22.09
CA THR A 94 14.75 -7.15 22.24
C THR A 94 14.43 -8.58 22.61
N ASP A 95 13.19 -8.88 22.98
CA ASP A 95 12.86 -10.16 23.61
C ASP A 95 12.41 -11.21 22.57
N GLY A 96 12.70 -10.97 21.30
CA GLY A 96 12.46 -11.92 20.20
C GLY A 96 11.00 -12.31 20.09
N ASP A 97 10.71 -13.59 20.26
CA ASP A 97 9.34 -14.16 20.25
C ASP A 97 8.87 -14.53 21.67
N ASP A 98 9.55 -14.06 22.72
CA ASP A 98 9.14 -14.31 24.10
C ASP A 98 7.77 -13.65 24.38
N LYS A 99 6.86 -14.41 25.01
CA LYS A 99 5.49 -13.98 25.27
C LYS A 99 5.46 -12.82 26.27
N SER A 100 4.80 -11.72 25.89
CA SER A 100 4.49 -10.59 26.76
C SER A 100 3.30 -9.81 26.20
N PRO A 101 2.62 -8.97 27.00
CA PRO A 101 1.63 -8.04 26.47
C PRO A 101 2.22 -7.07 25.47
N GLU A 102 3.47 -6.65 25.69
CA GLU A 102 4.19 -5.71 24.83
C GLU A 102 4.30 -6.23 23.42
N MET A 103 4.73 -7.48 23.21
CA MET A 103 5.02 -8.14 21.93
C MET A 103 5.88 -7.32 20.94
N LYS A 104 6.42 -7.98 19.90
CA LYS A 104 7.22 -7.29 18.87
C LYS A 104 6.40 -6.29 18.05
N PRO A 105 6.70 -4.98 18.08
CA PRO A 105 5.96 -3.96 17.35
C PRO A 105 6.20 -4.02 15.84
N GLY A 106 5.19 -3.69 15.04
CA GLY A 106 5.30 -3.59 13.57
C GLY A 106 5.24 -4.92 12.82
N GLY A 107 5.53 -6.04 13.49
CA GLY A 107 5.39 -7.38 12.93
C GLY A 107 3.93 -7.81 12.72
N THR A 108 3.73 -8.93 12.02
CA THR A 108 2.40 -9.50 11.81
C THR A 108 1.89 -10.21 13.06
N CYS A 109 0.71 -9.84 13.53
CA CYS A 109 0.14 -10.38 14.77
C CYS A 109 -0.63 -11.68 14.47
N VAL A 110 -1.69 -11.58 13.66
CA VAL A 110 -2.64 -12.68 13.42
C VAL A 110 -1.95 -13.85 12.73
N SER A 111 -1.13 -13.59 11.71
CA SER A 111 -0.46 -14.69 11.00
C SER A 111 0.59 -15.41 11.84
N CYS A 112 1.18 -14.78 12.87
CA CYS A 112 2.07 -15.44 13.81
C CYS A 112 1.28 -16.29 14.81
N HIS A 113 0.31 -15.68 15.48
CA HIS A 113 -0.49 -16.35 16.51
C HIS A 113 -1.40 -17.46 15.96
N ALA A 114 -1.79 -17.41 14.68
CA ALA A 114 -2.55 -18.49 14.06
C ALA A 114 -1.75 -19.81 13.84
N ARG A 115 -0.43 -19.81 14.05
CA ARG A 115 0.43 -20.98 13.86
C ARG A 115 0.72 -21.76 15.14
N GLU A 116 0.49 -21.14 16.29
CA GLU A 116 0.79 -21.68 17.61
C GLU A 116 -0.52 -22.05 18.30
N ALA A 117 -0.64 -23.28 18.79
CA ALA A 117 -1.91 -23.83 19.27
C ALA A 117 -2.43 -23.16 20.55
N ASP A 118 -1.51 -22.69 21.41
CA ASP A 118 -1.79 -22.17 22.75
C ASP A 118 -1.58 -20.64 22.80
N GLU A 119 -1.83 -19.95 21.68
CA GLU A 119 -1.71 -18.51 21.57
C GLU A 119 -3.09 -17.85 21.42
N PRO A 120 -3.28 -16.62 21.97
CA PRO A 120 -4.52 -15.89 21.78
C PRO A 120 -4.83 -15.68 20.30
N LEU A 121 -6.06 -16.01 19.92
CA LEU A 121 -6.54 -15.70 18.58
C LEU A 121 -7.11 -14.27 18.58
N PHE A 122 -6.80 -13.51 17.53
CA PHE A 122 -7.26 -12.13 17.41
C PHE A 122 -8.30 -11.98 16.31
N TRP A 123 -9.29 -11.12 16.56
CA TRP A 123 -10.12 -10.52 15.51
C TRP A 123 -9.35 -9.47 14.73
N ALA A 124 -8.60 -8.61 15.43
CA ALA A 124 -7.76 -7.60 14.81
C ALA A 124 -6.61 -7.21 15.73
N ALA A 125 -5.41 -6.98 15.19
CA ALA A 125 -4.26 -6.56 15.98
C ALA A 125 -3.25 -5.77 15.14
N GLY A 126 -2.55 -4.84 15.78
CA GLY A 126 -1.53 -4.02 15.14
C GLY A 126 -0.79 -3.11 16.11
N THR A 127 -0.04 -2.16 15.54
CA THR A 127 0.81 -1.24 16.31
C THR A 127 0.59 0.21 15.90
N VAL A 128 0.37 1.09 16.87
CA VAL A 128 0.30 2.55 16.67
C VAL A 128 1.67 3.19 16.88
N TYR A 129 2.04 4.12 16.00
CA TYR A 129 3.35 4.77 15.98
C TYR A 129 3.25 6.31 16.00
N PRO A 130 4.31 7.00 16.46
CA PRO A 130 4.44 8.45 16.36
C PRO A 130 4.73 8.96 14.94
N THR A 131 5.39 8.16 14.08
CA THR A 131 5.69 8.51 12.68
C THR A 131 5.30 7.39 11.69
N ALA A 132 5.20 7.73 10.40
CA ALA A 132 4.53 6.87 9.42
C ALA A 132 5.42 5.73 8.90
N HIS A 133 6.75 5.82 9.07
CA HIS A 133 7.69 4.85 8.51
C HIS A 133 8.63 4.27 9.56
N GLU A 134 8.06 3.70 10.61
CA GLU A 134 8.85 3.10 11.68
C GLU A 134 9.23 1.66 11.29
N PRO A 135 10.49 1.24 11.47
CA PRO A 135 10.91 -0.13 11.17
C PRO A 135 10.21 -1.12 12.10
N ASP A 136 10.18 -2.39 11.71
CA ASP A 136 9.81 -3.46 12.63
C ASP A 136 10.70 -3.41 13.88
N ASP A 137 10.17 -3.91 14.99
CA ASP A 137 10.79 -3.93 16.31
C ASP A 137 11.04 -2.54 16.93
N CYS A 138 10.71 -1.42 16.27
CA CYS A 138 10.72 -0.13 16.95
C CYS A 138 9.51 -0.02 17.88
N ASN A 139 9.73 0.34 19.15
CA ASN A 139 8.61 0.57 20.06
C ASN A 139 7.74 1.72 19.54
N GLY A 140 6.43 1.46 19.45
CA GLY A 140 5.44 2.41 18.99
C GLY A 140 5.12 3.49 20.03
N ALA A 141 3.92 4.03 19.92
CA ALA A 141 3.47 5.15 20.73
C ALA A 141 3.07 4.72 22.16
N ASP A 142 3.94 4.99 23.14
CA ASP A 142 3.59 4.91 24.57
C ASP A 142 2.82 6.17 25.00
N THR A 143 1.50 6.14 24.80
CA THR A 143 0.61 7.24 25.20
C THR A 143 0.07 7.10 26.62
N ARG A 144 0.49 6.06 27.36
CA ARG A 144 -0.03 5.72 28.70
C ARG A 144 -1.56 5.66 28.74
N GLY A 145 -2.16 5.12 27.68
CA GLY A 145 -3.60 4.95 27.52
C GLY A 145 -4.37 6.19 27.03
N ALA A 146 -3.68 7.28 26.67
CA ALA A 146 -4.33 8.47 26.15
C ALA A 146 -4.79 8.32 24.68
N ALA A 147 -4.10 7.50 23.88
CA ALA A 147 -4.58 7.13 22.55
C ALA A 147 -5.61 6.01 22.66
N ILE A 148 -6.65 6.10 21.83
CA ILE A 148 -7.72 5.10 21.73
C ILE A 148 -7.80 4.64 20.29
N VAL A 149 -7.69 3.33 20.08
CA VAL A 149 -7.99 2.66 18.81
C VAL A 149 -9.44 2.18 18.87
N GLU A 150 -10.28 2.69 17.97
CA GLU A 150 -11.65 2.25 17.83
C GLU A 150 -11.79 1.36 16.60
N ILE A 151 -12.22 0.12 16.82
CA ILE A 151 -12.50 -0.87 15.78
C ILE A 151 -14.00 -1.01 15.68
N THR A 152 -14.56 -0.65 14.51
CA THR A 152 -15.99 -0.73 14.22
C THR A 152 -16.23 -1.84 13.20
N ASP A 153 -16.99 -2.86 13.60
CA ASP A 153 -17.27 -4.02 12.76
C ASP A 153 -18.45 -3.77 11.79
N ALA A 154 -18.74 -4.74 10.92
CA ALA A 154 -19.79 -4.61 9.89
C ALA A 154 -21.21 -4.45 10.45
N GLU A 155 -21.43 -4.84 11.71
CA GLU A 155 -22.72 -4.74 12.39
C GLU A 155 -22.79 -3.47 13.25
N GLY A 156 -21.75 -2.63 13.20
CA GLY A 156 -21.67 -1.35 13.89
C GLY A 156 -21.23 -1.46 15.35
N ARG A 157 -20.73 -2.62 15.80
CA ARG A 157 -20.18 -2.75 17.16
C ARG A 157 -18.82 -2.08 17.23
N VAL A 158 -18.62 -1.26 18.26
CA VAL A 158 -17.38 -0.51 18.48
C VAL A 158 -16.62 -1.09 19.67
N SER A 159 -15.40 -1.55 19.41
CA SER A 159 -14.43 -1.93 20.45
C SER A 159 -13.40 -0.80 20.61
N ARG A 160 -13.13 -0.39 21.86
CA ARG A 160 -12.17 0.68 22.17
C ARG A 160 -10.97 0.08 22.88
N LEU A 161 -9.78 0.26 22.32
CA LEU A 161 -8.53 -0.31 22.80
C LEU A 161 -7.55 0.81 23.13
N ALA A 162 -6.85 0.71 24.25
CA ALA A 162 -5.72 1.57 24.55
C ALA A 162 -4.43 0.84 24.17
N PRO A 163 -3.61 1.35 23.24
CA PRO A 163 -2.32 0.73 22.94
C PRO A 163 -1.46 0.62 24.20
N ASN A 164 -0.69 -0.46 24.30
CA ASN A 164 0.24 -0.68 25.39
C ASN A 164 1.51 0.18 25.26
N ARG A 165 2.51 -0.06 26.12
CA ARG A 165 3.76 0.71 26.15
C ARG A 165 4.64 0.52 24.91
N ALA A 166 4.44 -0.56 24.15
CA ALA A 166 5.09 -0.81 22.88
C ALA A 166 4.26 -0.30 21.68
N GLY A 167 3.10 0.32 21.94
CA GLY A 167 2.15 0.79 20.93
C GLY A 167 1.25 -0.30 20.35
N ASN A 168 1.34 -1.53 20.85
CA ASN A 168 0.54 -2.65 20.36
C ASN A 168 -0.88 -2.62 20.92
N PHE A 169 -1.83 -3.06 20.08
CA PHE A 169 -3.22 -3.26 20.44
C PHE A 169 -3.75 -4.55 19.82
N PHE A 170 -4.68 -5.21 20.50
CA PHE A 170 -5.23 -6.49 20.06
C PHE A 170 -6.67 -6.70 20.53
N LEU A 171 -7.55 -7.01 19.60
CA LEU A 171 -8.93 -7.40 19.84
C LEU A 171 -9.00 -8.93 19.86
N VAL A 172 -9.17 -9.49 21.05
CA VAL A 172 -9.04 -10.93 21.32
C VAL A 172 -10.36 -11.65 21.08
N ARG A 173 -10.26 -12.88 20.59
CA ARG A 173 -11.36 -13.85 20.45
C ARG A 173 -11.47 -14.65 21.76
N PRO A 174 -12.68 -14.99 22.22
CA PRO A 174 -12.81 -15.94 23.32
C PRO A 174 -12.12 -17.26 22.97
N SER A 175 -11.30 -17.79 23.88
CA SER A 175 -10.86 -19.18 23.87
C SER A 175 -11.99 -20.06 24.41
N ASP A 176 -12.04 -21.31 23.95
CA ASP A 176 -13.00 -22.31 24.44
C ASP A 176 -12.54 -22.96 25.77
N GLU A 177 -11.39 -22.54 26.31
CA GLU A 177 -10.80 -23.08 27.52
C GLU A 177 -11.21 -22.21 28.72
N ASP A 178 -12.01 -22.81 29.61
CA ASP A 178 -12.49 -22.28 30.90
C ASP A 178 -11.33 -22.09 31.89
N ASP A 179 -10.36 -21.23 31.57
CA ASP A 179 -9.37 -20.78 32.52
C ASP A 179 -9.68 -19.34 32.94
N ASP A 180 -9.55 -19.07 34.23
CA ASP A 180 -9.85 -17.83 34.94
C ASP A 180 -9.00 -16.62 34.47
N GLU A 181 -9.05 -16.28 33.18
CA GLU A 181 -8.25 -15.26 32.50
C GLU A 181 -9.08 -14.05 32.03
N ASP A 182 -10.10 -13.68 32.81
CA ASP A 182 -10.93 -12.48 32.61
C ASP A 182 -10.12 -11.16 32.61
N GLU A 183 -8.81 -11.20 32.89
CA GLU A 183 -7.93 -10.04 32.83
C GLU A 183 -7.36 -9.86 31.42
N VAL A 184 -7.97 -8.94 30.69
CA VAL A 184 -7.46 -8.48 29.40
C VAL A 184 -6.14 -7.74 29.62
N GLU A 185 -5.06 -8.30 29.09
CA GLU A 185 -3.72 -7.72 29.14
C GLU A 185 -3.66 -6.29 28.54
N PRO A 186 -2.73 -5.42 29.00
CA PRO A 186 -2.56 -4.08 28.43
C PRO A 186 -2.38 -4.11 26.90
N GLY A 187 -3.15 -3.27 26.20
CA GLY A 187 -3.25 -3.32 24.74
C GLY A 187 -4.48 -4.08 24.24
N GLY A 188 -5.08 -4.91 25.09
CA GLY A 188 -6.15 -5.81 24.73
C GLY A 188 -7.57 -5.26 24.92
N ALA A 189 -8.51 -5.89 24.21
CA ALA A 189 -9.93 -5.93 24.54
C ALA A 189 -10.51 -7.28 24.10
N LEU A 190 -11.46 -7.83 24.86
CA LEU A 190 -12.19 -9.04 24.48
C LEU A 190 -13.43 -8.67 23.67
N ALA A 191 -13.66 -9.36 22.56
CA ALA A 191 -14.92 -9.29 21.82
C ALA A 191 -15.45 -10.69 21.52
N THR A 192 -16.63 -11.03 22.06
CA THR A 192 -17.27 -12.33 21.82
C THR A 192 -17.87 -12.46 20.42
N GLN A 193 -18.08 -11.34 19.73
CA GLN A 193 -18.63 -11.27 18.39
C GLN A 193 -17.88 -10.23 17.58
N PHE A 194 -17.62 -10.54 16.31
CA PHE A 194 -16.98 -9.62 15.37
C PHE A 194 -17.40 -9.95 13.94
N ALA A 195 -17.79 -8.92 13.18
CA ALA A 195 -18.24 -9.08 11.80
C ALA A 195 -17.34 -8.31 10.82
N TYR A 196 -16.91 -8.99 9.76
CA TYR A 196 -16.17 -8.36 8.66
C TYR A 196 -17.11 -7.86 7.56
N PRO A 197 -16.73 -6.80 6.80
CA PRO A 197 -15.52 -6.00 6.97
C PRO A 197 -15.62 -4.99 8.12
N TYR A 198 -14.49 -4.53 8.63
CA TYR A 198 -14.42 -3.55 9.72
C TYR A 198 -13.65 -2.30 9.31
N THR A 199 -13.78 -1.24 10.10
CA THR A 199 -13.00 -0.01 9.98
C THR A 199 -12.30 0.28 11.30
N VAL A 200 -11.18 1.01 11.24
CA VAL A 200 -10.45 1.48 12.42
C VAL A 200 -10.28 2.98 12.36
N ARG A 201 -10.35 3.62 13.53
CA ARG A 201 -9.80 4.96 13.73
C ARG A 201 -8.96 5.04 15.00
N VAL A 202 -7.96 5.90 14.96
CA VAL A 202 -7.12 6.24 16.12
C VAL A 202 -7.50 7.64 16.59
N LEU A 203 -7.82 7.77 17.87
CA LEU A 203 -8.10 9.04 18.53
C LEU A 203 -6.97 9.37 19.50
N TYR A 204 -6.49 10.61 19.47
CA TYR A 204 -5.47 11.09 20.39
C TYR A 204 -5.55 12.62 20.48
N GLU A 205 -5.50 13.17 21.70
CA GLU A 205 -5.51 14.63 21.94
C GLU A 205 -6.63 15.41 21.19
N GLY A 206 -7.82 14.80 21.06
CA GLY A 206 -8.97 15.41 20.38
C GLY A 206 -8.90 15.39 18.85
N ARG A 207 -7.89 14.75 18.27
CA ARG A 207 -7.74 14.51 16.83
C ARG A 207 -8.07 13.06 16.51
N GLU A 208 -8.42 12.78 15.26
CA GLU A 208 -8.67 11.42 14.78
C GLU A 208 -8.03 11.15 13.42
N ARG A 209 -7.69 9.88 13.20
CA ARG A 209 -7.22 9.34 11.93
C ARG A 209 -7.96 8.06 11.66
N ALA A 210 -8.75 8.04 10.60
CA ALA A 210 -9.57 6.91 10.22
C ALA A 210 -9.05 6.21 8.96
N MET A 211 -9.25 4.90 8.91
CA MET A 211 -9.09 4.14 7.68
C MET A 211 -10.10 4.60 6.63
N LEU A 212 -9.66 4.66 5.38
CA LEU A 212 -10.51 5.07 4.25
C LEU A 212 -11.34 3.91 3.69
N THR A 213 -10.84 2.68 3.81
CA THR A 213 -11.43 1.48 3.19
C THR A 213 -11.63 0.40 4.24
N PRO A 214 -12.84 -0.16 4.38
CA PRO A 214 -13.09 -1.31 5.25
C PRO A 214 -12.20 -2.51 4.90
N GLN A 215 -11.77 -3.27 5.89
CA GLN A 215 -10.86 -4.41 5.72
C GLN A 215 -11.46 -5.72 6.21
N THR A 216 -10.96 -6.82 5.65
CA THR A 216 -11.36 -8.20 6.00
C THR A 216 -10.23 -9.01 6.65
N SER A 217 -9.02 -8.44 6.74
CA SER A 217 -7.90 -9.04 7.45
C SER A 217 -7.80 -8.45 8.85
N GLY A 218 -7.71 -9.30 9.87
CA GLY A 218 -7.38 -8.87 11.23
C GLY A 218 -5.92 -8.46 11.45
N ASP A 219 -5.02 -8.79 10.50
CA ASP A 219 -3.60 -8.47 10.61
C ASP A 219 -3.35 -7.05 10.10
N CYS A 220 -3.47 -6.04 10.96
CA CYS A 220 -3.41 -4.64 10.53
C CYS A 220 -2.02 -4.30 9.93
N ASN A 221 -0.96 -4.88 10.49
CA ASN A 221 0.42 -4.67 10.04
C ASN A 221 0.73 -5.34 8.69
N ALA A 222 -0.15 -6.19 8.15
CA ALA A 222 -0.01 -6.73 6.79
C ALA A 222 -0.19 -5.65 5.69
N CYS A 223 -0.96 -4.60 5.98
CA CYS A 223 -1.08 -3.41 5.13
C CYS A 223 -0.25 -2.25 5.69
N HIS A 224 -0.25 -2.08 7.01
CA HIS A 224 0.48 -1.01 7.69
C HIS A 224 1.94 -1.38 8.00
N THR A 225 2.70 -1.66 6.94
CA THR A 225 4.16 -1.92 7.01
C THR A 225 4.95 -0.61 7.11
N THR A 226 6.27 -0.69 7.29
CA THR A 226 7.17 0.48 7.26
C THR A 226 6.95 1.36 6.03
N ALA A 227 6.81 0.77 4.84
CA ALA A 227 6.59 1.52 3.61
C ALA A 227 5.10 1.67 3.24
N GLY A 228 4.22 0.96 3.94
CA GLY A 228 2.83 0.78 3.53
C GLY A 228 2.70 -0.18 2.34
N THR A 229 1.61 -0.95 2.32
CA THR A 229 1.24 -1.83 1.21
C THR A 229 -0.28 -1.80 1.02
N ASN A 230 -0.76 -2.29 -0.13
CA ASN A 230 -2.20 -2.41 -0.41
C ASN A 230 -3.00 -1.10 -0.25
N GLY A 231 -2.37 0.04 -0.54
CA GLY A 231 -2.98 1.36 -0.42
C GLY A 231 -2.87 2.02 0.95
N ALA A 232 -2.28 1.36 1.95
CA ALA A 232 -1.86 2.03 3.17
C ALA A 232 -0.58 2.84 2.92
N PRO A 233 -0.46 4.06 3.47
CA PRO A 233 0.70 4.91 3.26
C PRO A 233 1.90 4.55 4.13
N GLY A 234 1.74 3.67 5.12
CA GLY A 234 2.75 3.36 6.12
C GLY A 234 2.13 2.75 7.37
N ARG A 235 2.83 2.89 8.50
CA ARG A 235 2.38 2.49 9.83
C ARG A 235 1.08 3.18 10.26
N ILE A 236 0.41 2.59 11.23
CA ILE A 236 -0.75 3.21 11.88
C ILE A 236 -0.24 4.37 12.72
N LEU A 237 -0.52 5.58 12.28
CA LEU A 237 0.02 6.81 12.86
C LEU A 237 -0.95 7.42 13.88
N LEU A 238 -0.42 8.03 14.94
CA LEU A 238 -1.21 8.98 15.73
C LEU A 238 -1.77 10.14 14.87
N PRO A 239 -2.94 10.69 15.18
CA PRO A 239 -3.59 11.73 14.37
C PRO A 239 -2.95 13.12 14.44
#